data_AF-A0A2V4C7J9-F1
#
_entry.id   AF-A0A2V4C7J9-F1
#
_cell.length_a   1.000
_cell.length_b   1.000
_cell.length_c   1.000
_cell.angle_alpha   90.00
_cell.angle_beta   90.00
_cell.angle_gamma   90.00
#
_symmetry.space_group_name_H-M   'P 1'
#
loop_
_entity.id
_entity.type
_entity.pdbx_description
1 polymer ?
#
loop_
_entity_poly.entity_id
_entity_poly.type
_entity_poly.pdbx_seq_one_letter_code
_entity_poly.pdbx_strand_id
1 'polypeptide(L)'
;MKSIKILSVLCLTVLFFNFTPKQNNKPTVYTVGDSTVKNGRGDGSGGLWGWGDYIGQFLDTTKVKIENHALGGTSSRTFQDKGLWTAVLNKLKKGDYVLIQFGHNDDGPLNDTLRARGTIKGIGNETQKIDNMLTKKHETVHTYGWYIQKVVQEAKSKGAIPIICSPIPRNDWKEGKVPRNNKSYGLWAKQIAEKEKVTFIELNDKMALEMEKLGEAKVTGTYFYKKDHTHPSAKGAVLAASLIINELKSSKNSLKNYILKNPKIVLPAKKRVFLIGDSTMANNGNNPNAVGWGVTFPKYCDTTRIEVINKARGGRSTRTYTKEGLWDEVKNQLKPGDFVMIQFGHNDTGAVDKEKFRGSLKGNGDETQQVVRDSLTETVHTFGWYMQKFIREAKEKGAVPIVLSQTPRNEWPNDKVERRTDTYGNWSKIAAEREKAFYIDLNEIVAQKYEALGKEKVKSFFPKDHTHTGADGAAFNALTAAESLKKIKDCALREYIEILK
;
A
#
# COMPACT_ATOMS: atom_id res chain seq x y z
N MET A 1 -2.69 -60.98 -70.87
CA MET A 1 -2.82 -61.12 -69.40
C MET A 1 -1.84 -60.19 -68.70
N LYS A 2 -2.33 -59.09 -68.14
CA LYS A 2 -1.93 -58.48 -66.85
C LYS A 2 -2.62 -57.11 -66.75
N SER A 3 -3.85 -57.18 -66.26
CA SER A 3 -4.54 -56.08 -65.58
C SER A 3 -3.83 -55.79 -64.26
N ILE A 4 -3.97 -54.55 -63.76
CA ILE A 4 -4.11 -54.12 -62.36
C ILE A 4 -3.27 -52.86 -62.05
N LYS A 5 -4.00 -51.86 -61.52
CA LYS A 5 -3.60 -50.62 -60.81
C LYS A 5 -3.11 -49.46 -61.66
N ILE A 6 -4.02 -48.52 -61.96
CA ILE A 6 -4.00 -47.10 -61.53
C ILE A 6 -5.39 -46.55 -61.87
N LEU A 7 -6.34 -46.63 -60.94
CA LEU A 7 -7.59 -45.87 -61.02
C LEU A 7 -8.23 -45.75 -59.62
N SER A 8 -7.62 -44.95 -58.74
CA SER A 8 -8.21 -44.54 -57.46
C SER A 8 -7.55 -43.28 -56.88
N VAL A 9 -7.27 -42.26 -57.71
CA VAL A 9 -6.79 -40.94 -57.24
C VAL A 9 -7.76 -39.82 -57.63
N LEU A 10 -9.02 -40.16 -57.88
CA LEU A 10 -10.09 -39.17 -58.11
C LEU A 10 -11.19 -39.41 -57.07
N CYS A 11 -11.23 -38.54 -56.05
CA CYS A 11 -12.28 -38.33 -55.03
C CYS A 11 -11.76 -38.24 -53.58
N LEU A 12 -10.72 -37.44 -53.33
CA LEU A 12 -10.39 -36.99 -51.97
C LEU A 12 -9.84 -35.55 -51.94
N THR A 13 -10.34 -34.70 -52.84
CA THR A 13 -9.99 -33.26 -52.92
C THR A 13 -11.16 -32.33 -52.61
N VAL A 14 -12.18 -32.81 -51.90
CA VAL A 14 -13.22 -31.94 -51.32
C VAL A 14 -13.44 -32.41 -49.88
N LEU A 15 -12.88 -31.65 -48.93
CA LEU A 15 -13.24 -31.50 -47.52
C LEU A 15 -12.05 -30.95 -46.70
N PHE A 16 -11.29 -30.00 -47.25
CA PHE A 16 -10.66 -29.00 -46.39
C PHE A 16 -11.80 -28.09 -45.92
N PHE A 17 -12.45 -28.48 -44.83
CA PHE A 17 -13.27 -27.57 -44.04
C PHE A 17 -12.41 -26.32 -43.80
N ASN A 18 -12.84 -25.20 -44.37
CA ASN A 18 -12.50 -23.88 -43.86
C ASN A 18 -12.99 -23.83 -42.40
N PHE A 19 -12.17 -24.34 -41.48
CA PHE A 19 -12.25 -23.93 -40.09
C PHE A 19 -11.73 -22.50 -40.04
N THR A 20 -12.54 -21.54 -40.49
CA THR A 20 -12.43 -20.19 -39.98
C THR A 20 -12.72 -20.33 -38.48
N PRO A 21 -11.74 -20.16 -37.57
CA PRO A 21 -12.05 -20.19 -36.15
C PRO A 21 -13.13 -19.14 -35.94
N LYS A 22 -14.30 -19.57 -35.45
CA LYS A 22 -15.39 -18.65 -35.09
C LYS A 22 -14.76 -17.63 -34.15
N GLN A 23 -14.51 -16.44 -34.66
CA GLN A 23 -13.81 -15.40 -33.93
C GLN A 23 -14.70 -15.09 -32.73
N ASN A 24 -14.32 -15.64 -31.58
CA ASN A 24 -15.10 -15.57 -30.38
C ASN A 24 -14.90 -14.14 -29.86
N ASN A 25 -15.65 -13.19 -30.43
CA ASN A 25 -15.60 -11.79 -30.07
C ASN A 25 -16.20 -11.64 -28.66
N LYS A 26 -15.35 -11.89 -27.66
CA LYS A 26 -15.65 -11.64 -26.26
C LYS A 26 -16.06 -10.16 -26.13
N PRO A 27 -17.21 -9.84 -25.52
CA PRO A 27 -17.53 -8.46 -25.24
C PRO A 27 -16.45 -7.87 -24.32
N THR A 28 -16.15 -6.59 -24.53
CA THR A 28 -15.19 -5.85 -23.73
C THR A 28 -15.93 -5.01 -22.70
N VAL A 29 -15.48 -5.07 -21.46
CA VAL A 29 -15.92 -4.24 -20.35
C VAL A 29 -14.94 -3.08 -20.23
N TYR A 30 -15.37 -1.91 -20.70
CA TYR A 30 -14.63 -0.66 -20.57
C TYR A 30 -15.00 0.02 -19.26
N THR A 31 -14.01 0.51 -18.52
CA THR A 31 -14.24 1.43 -17.40
C THR A 31 -13.71 2.81 -17.76
N VAL A 32 -14.55 3.83 -17.61
CA VAL A 32 -14.19 5.24 -17.82
C VAL A 32 -14.50 6.03 -16.57
N GLY A 33 -13.62 6.95 -16.22
CA GLY A 33 -13.73 7.68 -14.96
C GLY A 33 -12.47 8.41 -14.55
N ASP A 34 -12.41 8.74 -13.28
CA ASP A 34 -11.34 9.51 -12.65
C ASP A 34 -10.34 8.63 -11.85
N SER A 35 -9.60 9.26 -10.92
CA SER A 35 -8.56 8.62 -10.10
C SER A 35 -9.08 7.53 -9.16
N THR A 36 -10.38 7.50 -8.89
CA THR A 36 -11.03 6.46 -8.07
C THR A 36 -11.43 5.23 -8.89
N VAL A 37 -11.39 5.34 -10.22
CA VAL A 37 -11.55 4.22 -11.18
C VAL A 37 -10.20 3.72 -11.66
N LYS A 38 -9.24 4.63 -11.94
CA LYS A 38 -7.83 4.30 -12.18
C LYS A 38 -6.91 5.38 -11.61
N ASN A 39 -6.14 5.04 -10.59
CA ASN A 39 -5.18 5.97 -10.02
C ASN A 39 -3.87 5.98 -10.81
N GLY A 40 -3.33 7.17 -11.10
CA GLY A 40 -2.05 7.31 -11.81
C GLY A 40 -2.00 6.48 -13.10
N ARG A 41 -1.02 5.57 -13.19
CA ARG A 41 -0.86 4.63 -14.31
C ARG A 41 -1.55 3.28 -14.10
N GLY A 42 -2.25 3.08 -12.98
CA GLY A 42 -2.78 1.79 -12.55
C GLY A 42 -1.70 0.86 -11.98
N ASP A 43 -0.59 1.43 -11.47
CA ASP A 43 0.57 0.69 -10.95
C ASP A 43 0.67 0.70 -9.41
N GLY A 44 -0.32 1.30 -8.75
CA GLY A 44 -0.34 1.41 -7.29
C GLY A 44 0.65 2.41 -6.71
N SER A 45 1.17 3.35 -7.53
CA SER A 45 2.00 4.45 -7.06
C SER A 45 1.39 5.15 -5.84
N GLY A 46 2.19 5.30 -4.78
CA GLY A 46 1.73 5.87 -3.50
C GLY A 46 0.72 5.00 -2.72
N GLY A 47 0.45 3.77 -3.14
CA GLY A 47 -0.54 2.88 -2.53
C GLY A 47 -1.97 3.12 -3.02
N LEU A 48 -2.17 4.09 -3.90
CA LEU A 48 -3.48 4.50 -4.37
C LEU A 48 -3.95 3.62 -5.53
N TRP A 49 -5.20 3.18 -5.48
CA TRP A 49 -5.79 2.32 -6.51
C TRP A 49 -7.18 2.81 -6.91
N GLY A 50 -7.63 2.44 -8.11
CA GLY A 50 -9.01 2.61 -8.52
C GLY A 50 -9.72 1.27 -8.64
N TRP A 51 -11.05 1.26 -8.44
CA TRP A 51 -11.80 0.00 -8.50
C TRP A 51 -11.79 -0.67 -9.88
N GLY A 52 -11.58 0.12 -10.94
CA GLY A 52 -11.46 -0.39 -12.32
C GLY A 52 -10.26 -1.32 -12.51
N ASP A 53 -9.21 -1.20 -11.68
CA ASP A 53 -8.05 -2.09 -11.70
C ASP A 53 -8.37 -3.48 -11.11
N TYR A 54 -9.44 -3.60 -10.32
CA TYR A 54 -9.83 -4.83 -9.63
C TYR A 54 -11.12 -5.48 -10.16
N ILE A 55 -11.98 -4.75 -10.86
CA ILE A 55 -13.28 -5.27 -11.33
C ILE A 55 -13.14 -6.56 -12.17
N GLY A 56 -12.05 -6.68 -12.93
CA GLY A 56 -11.76 -7.86 -13.73
C GLY A 56 -11.55 -9.14 -12.92
N GLN A 57 -11.15 -9.06 -11.65
CA GLN A 57 -10.97 -10.23 -10.78
C GLN A 57 -12.30 -10.86 -10.35
N PHE A 58 -13.42 -10.15 -10.55
CA PHE A 58 -14.77 -10.63 -10.26
C PHE A 58 -15.50 -11.17 -11.50
N LEU A 59 -14.91 -11.03 -12.68
CA LEU A 59 -15.51 -11.40 -13.97
C LEU A 59 -14.75 -12.56 -14.60
N ASP A 60 -15.48 -13.41 -15.33
CA ASP A 60 -14.91 -14.51 -16.11
C ASP A 60 -14.18 -13.95 -17.34
N THR A 61 -12.88 -13.65 -17.17
CA THR A 61 -12.01 -13.10 -18.23
C THR A 61 -11.74 -14.09 -19.36
N THR A 62 -12.18 -15.36 -19.22
CA THR A 62 -12.23 -16.28 -20.36
C THR A 62 -13.38 -15.94 -21.32
N LYS A 63 -14.40 -15.20 -20.87
CA LYS A 63 -15.59 -14.81 -21.63
C LYS A 63 -15.72 -13.32 -21.92
N VAL A 64 -15.09 -12.45 -21.12
CA VAL A 64 -15.05 -11.00 -21.34
C VAL A 64 -13.63 -10.47 -21.35
N LYS A 65 -13.38 -9.36 -22.06
CA LYS A 65 -12.15 -8.59 -21.95
C LYS A 65 -12.37 -7.41 -21.00
N ILE A 66 -11.35 -6.98 -20.26
CA ILE A 66 -11.42 -5.78 -19.41
C ILE A 66 -10.46 -4.72 -19.96
N GLU A 67 -10.93 -3.49 -20.11
CA GLU A 67 -10.08 -2.35 -20.47
C GLU A 67 -10.37 -1.14 -19.56
N ASN A 68 -9.40 -0.80 -18.70
CA ASN A 68 -9.51 0.37 -17.82
C ASN A 68 -8.96 1.64 -18.49
N HIS A 69 -9.87 2.44 -19.05
CA HIS A 69 -9.57 3.69 -19.74
C HIS A 69 -9.73 4.93 -18.87
N ALA A 70 -10.11 4.78 -17.61
CA ALA A 70 -10.13 5.90 -16.68
C ALA A 70 -8.74 6.55 -16.56
N LEU A 71 -8.74 7.84 -16.23
CA LEU A 71 -7.52 8.62 -16.05
C LEU A 71 -7.62 9.48 -14.78
N GLY A 72 -6.61 9.33 -13.92
CA GLY A 72 -6.51 10.12 -12.71
C GLY A 72 -6.55 11.63 -12.98
N GLY A 73 -7.38 12.34 -12.22
CA GLY A 73 -7.52 13.79 -12.33
C GLY A 73 -8.38 14.28 -13.50
N THR A 74 -9.10 13.43 -14.24
CA THR A 74 -10.11 13.92 -15.19
C THR A 74 -11.49 14.07 -14.53
N SER A 75 -12.25 15.04 -15.01
CA SER A 75 -13.71 15.17 -14.83
C SER A 75 -14.44 14.59 -16.05
N SER A 76 -15.78 14.49 -16.00
CA SER A 76 -16.60 14.05 -17.15
C SER A 76 -16.35 14.90 -18.40
N ARG A 77 -16.06 16.18 -18.20
CA ARG A 77 -15.62 17.16 -19.21
C ARG A 77 -14.21 16.89 -19.72
N THR A 78 -13.21 17.02 -18.84
CA THR A 78 -11.80 17.00 -19.28
C THR A 78 -11.36 15.64 -19.80
N PHE A 79 -12.07 14.57 -19.44
CA PHE A 79 -11.91 13.26 -20.07
C PHE A 79 -12.26 13.29 -21.57
N GLN A 80 -13.34 13.99 -21.94
CA GLN A 80 -13.77 14.16 -23.32
C GLN A 80 -12.91 15.19 -24.07
N ASP A 81 -12.55 16.31 -23.44
CA ASP A 81 -11.71 17.35 -24.07
C ASP A 81 -10.32 16.81 -24.46
N LYS A 82 -9.82 15.83 -23.70
CA LYS A 82 -8.56 15.13 -23.98
C LYS A 82 -8.68 14.03 -25.03
N GLY A 83 -9.87 13.82 -25.60
CA GLY A 83 -10.14 12.76 -26.57
C GLY A 83 -10.13 11.34 -26.01
N LEU A 84 -10.11 11.18 -24.67
CA LEU A 84 -10.04 9.86 -24.03
C LEU A 84 -11.33 9.07 -24.26
N TRP A 85 -12.48 9.75 -24.22
CA TRP A 85 -13.74 9.12 -24.61
C TRP A 85 -13.78 8.73 -26.08
N THR A 86 -13.32 9.60 -26.98
CA THR A 86 -13.24 9.30 -28.42
C THR A 86 -12.41 8.04 -28.69
N ALA A 87 -11.30 7.86 -27.97
CA ALA A 87 -10.47 6.66 -28.08
C ALA A 87 -11.20 5.36 -27.68
N VAL A 88 -12.09 5.43 -26.68
CA VAL A 88 -12.96 4.30 -26.29
C VAL A 88 -14.08 4.10 -27.31
N LEU A 89 -14.80 5.17 -27.66
CA LEU A 89 -15.92 5.17 -28.60
C LEU A 89 -15.56 4.52 -29.95
N ASN A 90 -14.35 4.80 -30.46
CA ASN A 90 -13.86 4.23 -31.72
C ASN A 90 -13.60 2.72 -31.65
N LYS A 91 -13.47 2.14 -30.46
CA LYS A 91 -13.24 0.70 -30.23
C LYS A 91 -14.52 -0.07 -29.89
N LEU A 92 -15.59 0.64 -29.50
CA LEU A 92 -16.83 0.01 -29.04
C LEU A 92 -17.47 -0.84 -30.15
N LYS A 93 -17.89 -2.04 -29.75
CA LYS A 93 -18.65 -2.99 -30.56
C LYS A 93 -19.99 -3.29 -29.89
N LYS A 94 -20.93 -3.78 -30.69
CA LYS A 94 -22.23 -4.26 -30.18
C LYS A 94 -22.01 -5.33 -29.10
N GLY A 95 -22.64 -5.14 -27.95
CA GLY A 95 -22.53 -6.05 -26.79
C GLY A 95 -21.39 -5.76 -25.83
N ASP A 96 -20.52 -4.79 -26.12
CA ASP A 96 -19.55 -4.28 -25.13
C ASP A 96 -20.26 -3.56 -23.98
N TYR A 97 -19.61 -3.46 -22.83
CA TYR A 97 -20.10 -2.76 -21.64
C TYR A 97 -19.26 -1.53 -21.37
N VAL A 98 -19.89 -0.44 -20.90
CA VAL A 98 -19.17 0.78 -20.50
C VAL A 98 -19.61 1.18 -19.09
N LEU A 99 -18.76 0.94 -18.09
CA LEU A 99 -18.98 1.42 -16.73
C LEU A 99 -18.43 2.84 -16.61
N ILE A 100 -19.28 3.77 -16.18
CA ILE A 100 -19.02 5.21 -16.19
C ILE A 100 -19.09 5.71 -14.75
N GLN A 101 -18.01 6.34 -14.25
CA GLN A 101 -18.01 7.01 -12.95
C GLN A 101 -17.20 8.32 -12.98
N PHE A 102 -17.89 9.43 -12.73
CA PHE A 102 -17.29 10.76 -12.57
C PHE A 102 -18.02 11.54 -11.47
N GLY A 103 -17.44 12.65 -11.03
CA GLY A 103 -18.05 13.55 -10.05
C GLY A 103 -17.05 14.17 -9.08
N HIS A 104 -15.92 13.51 -8.78
CA HIS A 104 -14.96 14.04 -7.80
C HIS A 104 -14.22 15.28 -8.30
N ASN A 105 -13.82 15.29 -9.57
CA ASN A 105 -13.12 16.41 -10.20
C ASN A 105 -14.08 17.45 -10.82
N ASP A 106 -15.30 17.03 -11.11
CA ASP A 106 -16.36 17.86 -11.70
C ASP A 106 -16.81 18.98 -10.75
N ASP A 107 -16.66 18.78 -9.43
CA ASP A 107 -16.93 19.76 -8.38
C ASP A 107 -15.85 20.84 -8.21
N GLY A 108 -14.79 20.78 -9.03
CA GLY A 108 -13.78 21.83 -9.07
C GLY A 108 -14.31 23.14 -9.71
N PRO A 109 -13.50 24.22 -9.65
CA PRO A 109 -13.81 25.45 -10.37
C PRO A 109 -14.00 25.21 -11.86
N LEU A 110 -14.97 25.90 -12.46
CA LEU A 110 -15.26 25.82 -13.90
C LEU A 110 -14.07 26.23 -14.76
N ASN A 111 -13.31 27.22 -14.28
CA ASN A 111 -12.12 27.75 -14.91
C ASN A 111 -11.13 28.16 -13.81
N ASP A 112 -9.86 27.77 -13.96
CA ASP A 112 -8.77 28.12 -13.05
C ASP A 112 -7.42 27.91 -13.75
N THR A 113 -6.32 28.35 -13.14
CA THR A 113 -4.96 28.26 -13.72
C THR A 113 -4.24 26.94 -13.44
N LEU A 114 -4.83 26.02 -12.67
CA LEU A 114 -4.14 24.84 -12.13
C LEU A 114 -4.66 23.53 -12.72
N ARG A 115 -5.97 23.42 -12.88
CA ARG A 115 -6.71 22.20 -13.20
C ARG A 115 -7.75 22.45 -14.29
N ALA A 116 -8.58 23.49 -14.14
CA ALA A 116 -9.70 23.85 -15.04
C ALA A 116 -10.62 22.65 -15.36
N ARG A 117 -11.10 21.94 -14.33
CA ARG A 117 -11.81 20.65 -14.48
C ARG A 117 -13.31 20.72 -14.26
N GLY A 118 -13.82 21.80 -13.68
CA GLY A 118 -15.21 21.89 -13.24
C GLY A 118 -16.23 21.78 -14.38
N THR A 119 -17.43 21.38 -14.00
CA THR A 119 -18.62 21.36 -14.88
C THR A 119 -19.71 22.27 -14.33
N ILE A 120 -20.67 22.66 -15.17
CA ILE A 120 -21.89 23.33 -14.68
C ILE A 120 -22.69 22.30 -13.86
N LYS A 121 -23.19 22.70 -12.71
CA LYS A 121 -23.93 21.83 -11.79
C LYS A 121 -25.29 21.45 -12.36
N GLY A 122 -25.71 20.20 -12.18
CA GLY A 122 -27.03 19.72 -12.61
C GLY A 122 -27.02 18.83 -13.87
N ILE A 123 -28.23 18.59 -14.39
CA ILE A 123 -28.50 17.68 -15.52
C ILE A 123 -29.14 18.38 -16.73
N GLY A 124 -29.25 19.70 -16.70
CA GLY A 124 -29.85 20.49 -17.77
C GLY A 124 -28.91 20.68 -18.97
N ASN A 125 -29.30 21.54 -19.89
CA ASN A 125 -28.56 21.83 -21.13
C ASN A 125 -27.82 23.17 -21.06
N GLU A 126 -27.64 23.73 -19.87
CA GLU A 126 -26.94 24.99 -19.66
C GLU A 126 -25.51 24.89 -20.18
N THR A 127 -25.04 26.00 -20.75
CA THR A 127 -23.68 26.12 -21.26
C THR A 127 -23.06 27.45 -20.85
N GLN A 128 -21.74 27.48 -20.78
CA GLN A 128 -20.98 28.68 -20.53
C GLN A 128 -19.72 28.68 -21.38
N LYS A 129 -19.52 29.74 -22.17
CA LYS A 129 -18.27 29.96 -22.90
C LYS A 129 -17.21 30.51 -21.94
N ILE A 130 -16.00 29.97 -22.02
CA ILE A 130 -14.86 30.43 -21.23
C ILE A 130 -13.61 30.52 -22.10
N ASP A 131 -12.72 31.43 -21.73
CA ASP A 131 -11.31 31.36 -22.14
C ASP A 131 -10.55 30.59 -21.06
N ASN A 132 -10.16 29.36 -21.35
CA ASN A 132 -9.55 28.47 -20.38
C ASN A 132 -8.22 29.05 -19.89
N MET A 133 -8.13 29.34 -18.59
CA MET A 133 -6.95 29.98 -18.02
C MET A 133 -5.71 29.08 -18.04
N LEU A 134 -5.89 27.76 -18.04
CA LEU A 134 -4.83 26.76 -18.10
C LEU A 134 -4.41 26.45 -19.55
N THR A 135 -5.35 26.16 -20.44
CA THR A 135 -5.04 25.72 -21.83
C THR A 135 -4.95 26.87 -22.83
N LYS A 136 -5.41 28.07 -22.45
CA LYS A 136 -5.53 29.27 -23.30
C LYS A 136 -6.46 29.11 -24.50
N LYS A 137 -7.32 28.09 -24.49
CA LYS A 137 -8.31 27.84 -25.54
C LYS A 137 -9.67 28.41 -25.17
N HIS A 138 -10.38 28.92 -26.16
CA HIS A 138 -11.80 29.21 -26.03
C HIS A 138 -12.60 27.90 -26.08
N GLU A 139 -13.52 27.68 -25.14
CA GLU A 139 -14.33 26.46 -25.08
C GLU A 139 -15.71 26.70 -24.48
N THR A 140 -16.67 25.84 -24.84
CA THR A 140 -18.02 25.82 -24.27
C THR A 140 -18.12 24.72 -23.23
N VAL A 141 -18.40 25.10 -21.99
CA VAL A 141 -18.59 24.17 -20.88
C VAL A 141 -20.06 23.83 -20.73
N HIS A 142 -20.38 22.54 -20.63
CA HIS A 142 -21.73 22.05 -20.39
C HIS A 142 -21.95 21.61 -18.92
N THR A 143 -23.19 21.22 -18.59
CA THR A 143 -23.50 20.57 -17.32
C THR A 143 -22.85 19.20 -17.18
N TYR A 144 -22.66 18.76 -15.93
CA TYR A 144 -22.28 17.38 -15.63
C TYR A 144 -23.19 16.39 -16.36
N GLY A 145 -24.51 16.60 -16.29
CA GLY A 145 -25.44 15.65 -16.89
C GLY A 145 -25.37 15.60 -18.40
N TRP A 146 -25.09 16.72 -19.08
CA TRP A 146 -24.85 16.72 -20.52
C TRP A 146 -23.65 15.83 -20.89
N TYR A 147 -22.53 15.96 -20.19
CA TYR A 147 -21.31 15.18 -20.48
C TYR A 147 -21.53 13.68 -20.30
N ILE A 148 -22.19 13.27 -19.21
CA ILE A 148 -22.49 11.85 -18.96
C ILE A 148 -23.54 11.33 -19.96
N GLN A 149 -24.58 12.11 -20.25
CA GLN A 149 -25.63 11.74 -21.19
C GLN A 149 -25.05 11.50 -22.60
N LYS A 150 -24.13 12.36 -23.05
CA LYS A 150 -23.42 12.17 -24.33
C LYS A 150 -22.67 10.83 -24.39
N VAL A 151 -21.88 10.51 -23.36
CA VAL A 151 -21.15 9.21 -23.28
C VAL A 151 -22.12 8.03 -23.38
N VAL A 152 -23.24 8.10 -22.67
CA VAL A 152 -24.28 7.05 -22.67
C VAL A 152 -24.92 6.89 -24.05
N GLN A 153 -25.31 7.98 -24.70
CA GLN A 153 -25.95 7.97 -26.00
C GLN A 153 -25.01 7.49 -27.11
N GLU A 154 -23.75 7.94 -27.09
CA GLU A 154 -22.73 7.49 -28.04
C GLU A 154 -22.35 6.01 -27.84
N ALA A 155 -22.32 5.51 -26.59
CA ALA A 155 -22.14 4.08 -26.34
C ALA A 155 -23.30 3.26 -26.91
N LYS A 156 -24.54 3.68 -26.68
CA LYS A 156 -25.74 3.01 -27.23
C LYS A 156 -25.77 3.03 -28.76
N SER A 157 -25.33 4.11 -29.41
CA SER A 157 -25.30 4.20 -30.87
C SER A 157 -24.33 3.19 -31.50
N LYS A 158 -23.31 2.72 -30.74
CA LYS A 158 -22.43 1.61 -31.11
C LYS A 158 -22.97 0.22 -30.71
N GLY A 159 -24.15 0.16 -30.10
CA GLY A 159 -24.75 -1.07 -29.57
C GLY A 159 -24.10 -1.57 -28.28
N ALA A 160 -23.30 -0.74 -27.61
CA ALA A 160 -22.74 -1.04 -26.29
C ALA A 160 -23.79 -0.80 -25.18
N ILE A 161 -23.51 -1.36 -24.00
CA ILE A 161 -24.40 -1.37 -22.83
C ILE A 161 -23.77 -0.50 -21.74
N PRO A 162 -24.16 0.78 -21.63
CA PRO A 162 -23.67 1.67 -20.59
C PRO A 162 -24.24 1.33 -19.21
N ILE A 163 -23.42 1.54 -18.18
CA ILE A 163 -23.72 1.33 -16.77
C ILE A 163 -23.15 2.54 -16.01
N ILE A 164 -24.00 3.27 -15.29
CA ILE A 164 -23.57 4.45 -14.54
C ILE A 164 -23.35 4.06 -13.08
N CYS A 165 -22.19 4.40 -12.53
CA CYS A 165 -21.89 4.26 -11.10
C CYS A 165 -21.82 5.65 -10.47
N SER A 166 -22.45 5.83 -9.30
CA SER A 166 -22.18 7.03 -8.50
C SER A 166 -20.72 7.05 -8.02
N PRO A 167 -20.10 8.23 -7.81
CA PRO A 167 -18.73 8.30 -7.30
C PRO A 167 -18.63 7.64 -5.92
N ILE A 168 -17.50 7.01 -5.60
CA ILE A 168 -17.27 6.46 -4.25
C ILE A 168 -17.39 7.56 -3.18
N PRO A 169 -17.75 7.24 -1.92
CA PRO A 169 -17.73 8.24 -0.86
C PRO A 169 -16.29 8.63 -0.52
N ARG A 170 -16.13 9.83 0.06
CA ARG A 170 -14.87 10.23 0.70
C ARG A 170 -14.84 9.73 2.15
N ASN A 171 -13.64 9.48 2.66
CA ASN A 171 -13.39 9.13 4.06
C ASN A 171 -13.45 10.37 4.99
N ASP A 172 -14.56 11.10 4.92
CA ASP A 172 -14.78 12.41 5.58
C ASP A 172 -15.86 12.31 6.66
N TRP A 173 -15.63 11.45 7.67
CA TRP A 173 -16.62 11.12 8.70
C TRP A 173 -17.17 12.35 9.43
N LYS A 174 -18.47 12.36 9.69
CA LYS A 174 -19.18 13.33 10.53
C LYS A 174 -20.06 12.58 11.50
N GLU A 175 -19.83 12.73 12.79
CA GLU A 175 -20.64 12.09 13.85
C GLU A 175 -20.81 10.57 13.64
N GLY A 176 -19.72 9.88 13.25
CA GLY A 176 -19.74 8.44 12.98
C GLY A 176 -20.44 8.03 11.68
N LYS A 177 -20.78 8.99 10.81
CA LYS A 177 -21.41 8.76 9.50
C LYS A 177 -20.55 9.24 8.35
N VAL A 178 -20.60 8.52 7.23
CA VAL A 178 -19.88 8.86 5.99
C VAL A 178 -20.78 9.73 5.11
N PRO A 179 -20.41 10.97 4.74
CA PRO A 179 -21.28 11.82 3.93
C PRO A 179 -21.63 11.20 2.56
N ARG A 180 -22.92 11.20 2.23
CA ARG A 180 -23.42 10.73 0.92
C ARG A 180 -23.36 11.85 -0.12
N ASN A 181 -23.09 11.47 -1.36
CA ASN A 181 -23.19 12.33 -2.55
C ASN A 181 -24.61 12.24 -3.17
N ASN A 182 -25.66 12.19 -2.34
CA ASN A 182 -27.05 11.99 -2.77
C ASN A 182 -27.82 13.30 -3.04
N LYS A 183 -27.13 14.44 -3.03
CA LYS A 183 -27.69 15.77 -3.35
C LYS A 183 -26.98 16.48 -4.51
N SER A 184 -25.94 15.87 -5.07
CA SER A 184 -25.17 16.45 -6.20
C SER A 184 -24.80 15.36 -7.21
N TYR A 185 -23.51 15.10 -7.47
CA TYR A 185 -23.06 14.23 -8.56
C TYR A 185 -23.58 12.80 -8.48
N GLY A 186 -23.72 12.21 -7.29
CA GLY A 186 -24.34 10.89 -7.15
C GLY A 186 -25.84 10.89 -7.48
N LEU A 187 -26.56 11.97 -7.13
CA LEU A 187 -27.95 12.16 -7.52
C LEU A 187 -28.09 12.40 -9.02
N TRP A 188 -27.28 13.28 -9.60
CA TRP A 188 -27.33 13.59 -11.02
C TRP A 188 -26.98 12.35 -11.86
N ALA A 189 -25.98 11.57 -11.45
CA ALA A 189 -25.66 10.27 -12.07
C ALA A 189 -26.88 9.33 -12.08
N LYS A 190 -27.60 9.23 -10.96
CA LYS A 190 -28.84 8.45 -10.84
C LYS A 190 -29.92 8.95 -11.79
N GLN A 191 -30.19 10.25 -11.79
CA GLN A 191 -31.22 10.86 -12.64
C GLN A 191 -30.94 10.66 -14.13
N ILE A 192 -29.67 10.73 -14.54
CA ILE A 192 -29.28 10.46 -15.93
C ILE A 192 -29.47 8.98 -16.24
N ALA A 193 -29.12 8.08 -15.33
CA ALA A 193 -29.33 6.65 -15.53
C ALA A 193 -30.82 6.31 -15.73
N GLU A 194 -31.70 6.93 -14.93
CA GLU A 194 -33.15 6.81 -15.04
C GLU A 194 -33.67 7.39 -16.36
N LYS A 195 -33.27 8.63 -16.70
CA LYS A 195 -33.63 9.31 -17.96
C LYS A 195 -33.23 8.48 -19.19
N GLU A 196 -32.02 7.93 -19.16
CA GLU A 196 -31.47 7.12 -20.23
C GLU A 196 -31.89 5.64 -20.15
N LYS A 197 -32.62 5.22 -19.12
CA LYS A 197 -33.04 3.81 -18.92
C LYS A 197 -31.86 2.83 -18.95
N VAL A 198 -30.75 3.20 -18.30
CA VAL A 198 -29.54 2.37 -18.18
C VAL A 198 -29.38 1.87 -16.75
N THR A 199 -28.55 0.86 -16.53
CA THR A 199 -28.29 0.36 -15.18
C THR A 199 -27.56 1.42 -14.35
N PHE A 200 -28.09 1.70 -13.17
CA PHE A 200 -27.44 2.52 -12.16
C PHE A 200 -26.90 1.64 -11.03
N ILE A 201 -25.67 1.93 -10.59
CA ILE A 201 -25.03 1.32 -9.43
C ILE A 201 -24.86 2.41 -8.38
N GLU A 202 -25.57 2.28 -7.25
CA GLU A 202 -25.54 3.26 -6.15
C GLU A 202 -24.30 3.08 -5.26
N LEU A 203 -23.13 3.05 -5.88
CA LEU A 203 -21.85 2.73 -5.24
C LEU A 203 -21.52 3.66 -4.06
N ASN A 204 -21.86 4.94 -4.16
CA ASN A 204 -21.63 5.92 -3.09
C ASN A 204 -22.24 5.47 -1.75
N ASP A 205 -23.53 5.14 -1.75
CA ASP A 205 -24.25 4.79 -0.53
C ASP A 205 -23.87 3.40 -0.04
N LYS A 206 -23.77 2.42 -0.96
CA LYS A 206 -23.37 1.05 -0.60
C LYS A 206 -21.99 1.01 0.06
N MET A 207 -21.04 1.76 -0.47
CA MET A 207 -19.70 1.82 0.11
C MET A 207 -19.70 2.61 1.43
N ALA A 208 -20.48 3.68 1.55
CA ALA A 208 -20.63 4.42 2.80
C ALA A 208 -21.22 3.54 3.91
N LEU A 209 -22.22 2.71 3.61
CA LEU A 209 -22.81 1.77 4.57
C LEU A 209 -21.81 0.70 5.04
N GLU A 210 -21.02 0.13 4.13
CA GLU A 210 -19.97 -0.83 4.51
C GLU A 210 -18.86 -0.17 5.32
N MET A 211 -18.46 1.06 4.98
CA MET A 211 -17.52 1.84 5.78
C MET A 211 -18.06 2.04 7.20
N GLU A 212 -19.32 2.48 7.35
CA GLU A 212 -19.97 2.68 8.65
C GLU A 212 -20.04 1.40 9.48
N LYS A 213 -20.36 0.27 8.85
CA LYS A 213 -20.36 -1.05 9.50
C LYS A 213 -18.97 -1.44 10.02
N LEU A 214 -17.92 -1.10 9.29
CA LEU A 214 -16.53 -1.34 9.73
C LEU A 214 -16.10 -0.37 10.85
N GLY A 215 -16.58 0.87 10.77
CA GLY A 215 -16.20 1.97 11.66
C GLY A 215 -14.91 2.68 11.23
N GLU A 216 -14.82 3.97 11.56
CA GLU A 216 -13.74 4.88 11.11
C GLU A 216 -12.34 4.33 11.38
N ALA A 217 -12.10 3.80 12.59
CA ALA A 217 -10.80 3.27 12.97
C ALA A 217 -10.33 2.08 12.12
N LYS A 218 -11.25 1.28 11.56
CA LYS A 218 -10.92 0.15 10.67
C LYS A 218 -10.83 0.59 9.20
N VAL A 219 -11.53 1.65 8.82
CA VAL A 219 -11.52 2.19 7.46
C VAL A 219 -10.24 3.00 7.20
N THR A 220 -9.95 3.94 8.11
CA THR A 220 -8.81 4.84 8.02
C THR A 220 -7.49 4.11 8.27
N GLY A 221 -6.58 4.16 7.30
CA GLY A 221 -5.31 3.44 7.29
C GLY A 221 -5.38 2.01 6.73
N THR A 222 -6.57 1.54 6.32
CA THR A 222 -6.74 0.22 5.68
C THR A 222 -7.39 0.32 4.31
N TYR A 223 -8.53 1.01 4.20
CA TYR A 223 -9.30 1.17 2.95
C TYR A 223 -9.07 2.54 2.31
N PHE A 224 -8.83 3.56 3.13
CA PHE A 224 -8.40 4.90 2.74
C PHE A 224 -7.21 5.32 3.59
N TYR A 225 -6.53 6.38 3.17
CA TYR A 225 -5.36 6.89 3.88
C TYR A 225 -5.75 8.03 4.83
N LYS A 226 -4.93 8.24 5.86
CA LYS A 226 -5.20 9.29 6.87
C LYS A 226 -5.14 10.71 6.29
N LYS A 227 -4.29 10.93 5.28
CA LYS A 227 -4.09 12.23 4.62
C LYS A 227 -4.76 12.31 3.25
N ASP A 228 -5.33 11.21 2.76
CA ASP A 228 -6.04 11.16 1.49
C ASP A 228 -7.39 10.48 1.70
N HIS A 229 -8.42 11.34 1.77
CA HIS A 229 -9.80 10.93 1.98
C HIS A 229 -10.52 10.54 0.69
N THR A 230 -9.90 10.72 -0.48
CA THR A 230 -10.56 10.48 -1.77
C THR A 230 -10.06 9.19 -2.43
N HIS A 231 -8.76 8.93 -2.39
CA HIS A 231 -8.19 7.79 -3.09
C HIS A 231 -8.10 6.56 -2.19
N PRO A 232 -8.72 5.42 -2.57
CA PRO A 232 -8.66 4.23 -1.77
C PRO A 232 -7.32 3.49 -1.91
N SER A 233 -7.00 2.67 -0.92
CA SER A 233 -5.98 1.63 -1.03
C SER A 233 -6.45 0.50 -1.95
N ALA A 234 -5.59 -0.49 -2.22
CA ALA A 234 -6.00 -1.70 -2.93
C ALA A 234 -7.23 -2.40 -2.29
N LYS A 235 -7.31 -2.42 -0.96
CA LYS A 235 -8.47 -2.99 -0.24
C LYS A 235 -9.73 -2.15 -0.44
N GLY A 236 -9.60 -0.82 -0.43
CA GLY A 236 -10.71 0.09 -0.72
C GLY A 236 -11.22 -0.04 -2.15
N ALA A 237 -10.30 -0.16 -3.12
CA ALA A 237 -10.64 -0.37 -4.52
C ALA A 237 -11.34 -1.72 -4.75
N VAL A 238 -10.87 -2.79 -4.11
CA VAL A 238 -11.53 -4.11 -4.13
C VAL A 238 -12.92 -4.04 -3.48
N LEU A 239 -13.07 -3.33 -2.35
CA LEU A 239 -14.38 -3.14 -1.71
C LEU A 239 -15.36 -2.49 -2.69
N ALA A 240 -14.97 -1.37 -3.31
CA ALA A 240 -15.79 -0.69 -4.31
C ALA A 240 -16.15 -1.63 -5.49
N ALA A 241 -15.16 -2.34 -6.05
CA ALA A 241 -15.39 -3.30 -7.12
C ALA A 241 -16.37 -4.42 -6.72
N SER A 242 -16.25 -4.94 -5.49
CA SER A 242 -17.14 -5.99 -4.98
C SER A 242 -18.59 -5.51 -4.83
N LEU A 243 -18.78 -4.24 -4.45
CA LEU A 243 -20.11 -3.63 -4.31
C LEU A 243 -20.76 -3.41 -5.68
N ILE A 244 -19.99 -2.97 -6.68
CA ILE A 244 -20.46 -2.91 -8.07
C ILE A 244 -20.96 -4.28 -8.53
N ILE A 245 -20.19 -5.33 -8.25
CA ILE A 245 -20.53 -6.70 -8.64
C ILE A 245 -21.79 -7.20 -7.92
N ASN A 246 -21.96 -6.88 -6.64
CA ASN A 246 -23.16 -7.25 -5.88
C ASN A 246 -24.42 -6.56 -6.43
N GLU A 247 -24.34 -5.27 -6.75
CA GLU A 247 -25.45 -4.54 -7.38
C GLU A 247 -25.76 -5.09 -8.78
N LEU A 248 -24.73 -5.45 -9.57
CA LEU A 248 -24.93 -6.07 -10.88
C LEU A 248 -25.66 -7.41 -10.80
N LYS A 249 -25.34 -8.27 -9.81
CA LYS A 249 -26.05 -9.54 -9.58
C LYS A 249 -27.55 -9.34 -9.38
N SER A 250 -27.93 -8.31 -8.62
CA SER A 250 -29.32 -7.96 -8.32
C SER A 250 -30.02 -7.20 -9.46
N SER A 251 -29.27 -6.74 -10.46
CA SER A 251 -29.79 -5.96 -11.57
C SER A 251 -30.35 -6.81 -12.73
N LYS A 252 -31.00 -6.15 -13.69
CA LYS A 252 -31.38 -6.75 -14.98
C LYS A 252 -30.23 -6.70 -16.02
N ASN A 253 -29.06 -6.15 -15.67
CA ASN A 253 -27.95 -5.98 -16.60
C ASN A 253 -27.34 -7.33 -16.99
N SER A 254 -27.04 -7.52 -18.27
CA SER A 254 -26.50 -8.79 -18.79
C SER A 254 -25.06 -9.07 -18.38
N LEU A 255 -24.30 -8.06 -17.90
CA LEU A 255 -22.94 -8.25 -17.38
C LEU A 255 -22.91 -9.26 -16.22
N LYS A 256 -24.03 -9.41 -15.49
CA LYS A 256 -24.14 -10.38 -14.39
C LYS A 256 -23.87 -11.83 -14.81
N ASN A 257 -24.08 -12.16 -16.08
CA ASN A 257 -23.85 -13.50 -16.63
C ASN A 257 -22.37 -13.87 -16.70
N TYR A 258 -21.47 -12.90 -16.52
CA TYR A 258 -20.03 -13.09 -16.53
C TYR A 258 -19.41 -13.01 -15.14
N ILE A 259 -20.22 -12.85 -14.08
CA ILE A 259 -19.69 -12.77 -12.71
C ILE A 259 -19.23 -14.14 -12.22
N LEU A 260 -18.02 -14.22 -11.68
CA LEU A 260 -17.49 -15.44 -11.07
C LEU A 260 -18.25 -15.77 -9.77
N LYS A 261 -18.56 -17.05 -9.57
CA LYS A 261 -19.17 -17.54 -8.33
C LYS A 261 -18.22 -17.36 -7.13
N ASN A 262 -16.94 -17.70 -7.33
CA ASN A 262 -15.89 -17.68 -6.32
C ASN A 262 -14.66 -16.93 -6.85
N PRO A 263 -14.68 -15.59 -6.91
CA PRO A 263 -13.57 -14.82 -7.42
C PRO A 263 -12.34 -14.94 -6.51
N LYS A 264 -11.16 -15.17 -7.11
CA LYS A 264 -9.88 -15.17 -6.38
C LYS A 264 -9.31 -13.75 -6.41
N ILE A 265 -9.40 -13.06 -5.28
CA ILE A 265 -8.88 -11.69 -5.18
C ILE A 265 -7.39 -11.71 -4.84
N VAL A 266 -6.60 -11.01 -5.65
CA VAL A 266 -5.16 -10.83 -5.50
C VAL A 266 -4.88 -9.35 -5.29
N LEU A 267 -4.37 -9.03 -4.10
CA LEU A 267 -3.89 -7.69 -3.74
C LEU A 267 -2.38 -7.56 -4.08
N PRO A 268 -1.85 -6.33 -4.20
CA PRO A 268 -0.42 -6.11 -4.38
C PRO A 268 0.36 -6.70 -3.21
N ALA A 269 1.49 -7.32 -3.51
CA ALA A 269 2.37 -7.85 -2.47
C ALA A 269 2.93 -6.71 -1.62
N LYS A 270 2.88 -6.88 -0.30
CA LYS A 270 3.48 -5.93 0.64
C LYS A 270 5.00 -6.09 0.68
N LYS A 271 5.73 -4.99 0.87
CA LYS A 271 7.14 -5.05 1.25
C LYS A 271 7.25 -5.46 2.72
N ARG A 272 8.26 -6.24 3.09
CA ARG A 272 8.44 -6.69 4.47
C ARG A 272 9.54 -5.90 5.15
N VAL A 273 9.31 -5.58 6.42
CA VAL A 273 10.27 -4.91 7.29
C VAL A 273 10.50 -5.80 8.49
N PHE A 274 11.63 -6.48 8.53
CA PHE A 274 12.04 -7.30 9.67
C PHE A 274 12.67 -6.40 10.72
N LEU A 275 12.26 -6.56 11.98
CA LEU A 275 12.90 -5.89 13.11
C LEU A 275 13.65 -6.95 13.92
N ILE A 276 14.96 -6.81 14.08
CA ILE A 276 15.78 -7.70 14.92
C ILE A 276 16.48 -6.90 16.02
N GLY A 277 16.46 -7.44 17.24
CA GLY A 277 16.97 -6.76 18.41
C GLY A 277 16.61 -7.46 19.72
N ASP A 278 16.71 -6.69 20.80
CA ASP A 278 16.50 -7.16 22.18
C ASP A 278 15.13 -6.77 22.77
N SER A 279 15.00 -6.80 24.10
CA SER A 279 13.76 -6.48 24.82
C SER A 279 13.26 -5.05 24.58
N THR A 280 14.14 -4.11 24.26
CA THR A 280 13.74 -2.71 23.96
C THR A 280 13.02 -2.58 22.62
N MET A 281 13.06 -3.61 21.77
CA MET A 281 12.36 -3.67 20.50
C MET A 281 11.26 -4.76 20.47
N ALA A 282 11.45 -5.85 21.20
CA ALA A 282 10.59 -7.04 21.17
C ALA A 282 9.18 -6.84 21.74
N ASN A 283 8.26 -7.72 21.33
CA ASN A 283 7.07 -7.98 22.12
C ASN A 283 7.44 -8.93 23.28
N ASN A 284 7.63 -8.40 24.48
CA ASN A 284 8.02 -9.16 25.67
C ASN A 284 6.82 -9.85 26.34
N GLY A 285 6.06 -10.64 25.57
CA GLY A 285 4.90 -11.37 26.07
C GLY A 285 3.77 -10.46 26.56
N ASN A 286 3.55 -9.32 25.89
CA ASN A 286 2.57 -8.30 26.29
C ASN A 286 2.74 -7.75 27.72
N ASN A 287 3.95 -7.82 28.30
CA ASN A 287 4.24 -7.21 29.58
C ASN A 287 4.12 -5.67 29.49
N PRO A 288 3.17 -5.03 30.20
CA PRO A 288 2.99 -3.57 30.12
C PRO A 288 4.18 -2.80 30.68
N ASN A 289 5.02 -3.43 31.51
CA ASN A 289 6.22 -2.84 32.07
C ASN A 289 7.47 -3.00 31.19
N ALA A 290 7.35 -3.68 30.05
CA ALA A 290 8.44 -3.90 29.11
C ALA A 290 7.88 -4.01 27.68
N VAL A 291 7.44 -2.89 27.13
CA VAL A 291 6.98 -2.78 25.74
C VAL A 291 8.16 -2.33 24.88
N GLY A 292 8.53 -3.15 23.89
CA GLY A 292 9.56 -2.76 22.93
C GLY A 292 9.01 -1.82 21.85
N TRP A 293 9.85 -0.89 21.38
CA TRP A 293 9.44 0.12 20.39
C TRP A 293 8.98 -0.51 19.07
N GLY A 294 9.51 -1.69 18.70
CA GLY A 294 9.09 -2.43 17.50
C GLY A 294 7.63 -2.90 17.54
N VAL A 295 7.00 -2.96 18.72
CA VAL A 295 5.55 -3.20 18.86
C VAL A 295 4.73 -2.00 18.38
N THR A 296 5.23 -0.79 18.60
CA THR A 296 4.51 0.45 18.27
C THR A 296 4.86 0.98 16.88
N PHE A 297 6.02 0.62 16.35
CA PHE A 297 6.51 1.07 15.04
C PHE A 297 5.50 0.94 13.87
N PRO A 298 4.67 -0.13 13.77
CA PRO A 298 3.66 -0.24 12.70
C PRO A 298 2.64 0.91 12.67
N LYS A 299 2.41 1.62 13.79
CA LYS A 299 1.50 2.79 13.84
C LYS A 299 1.98 3.96 12.98
N TYR A 300 3.28 4.02 12.71
CA TYR A 300 3.94 5.05 11.90
C TYR A 300 4.26 4.56 10.49
N CYS A 301 3.67 3.45 10.07
CA CYS A 301 3.89 2.81 8.78
C CYS A 301 2.61 2.76 7.97
N ASP A 302 2.74 2.86 6.64
CA ASP A 302 1.67 2.50 5.71
C ASP A 302 1.53 0.97 5.64
N THR A 303 0.78 0.41 6.59
CA THR A 303 0.54 -1.03 6.68
C THR A 303 -0.33 -1.58 5.55
N THR A 304 -0.85 -0.73 4.65
CA THR A 304 -1.48 -1.19 3.41
C THR A 304 -0.44 -1.69 2.40
N ARG A 305 0.77 -1.09 2.42
CA ARG A 305 1.87 -1.40 1.51
C ARG A 305 3.01 -2.18 2.15
N ILE A 306 3.14 -2.15 3.48
CA ILE A 306 4.18 -2.90 4.20
C ILE A 306 3.64 -3.83 5.27
N GLU A 307 4.40 -4.87 5.55
CA GLU A 307 4.24 -5.76 6.68
C GLU A 307 5.46 -5.62 7.60
N VAL A 308 5.23 -5.25 8.86
CA VAL A 308 6.29 -5.17 9.87
C VAL A 308 6.32 -6.47 10.65
N ILE A 309 7.47 -7.14 10.62
CA ILE A 309 7.68 -8.46 11.22
C ILE A 309 8.70 -8.30 12.35
N ASN A 310 8.19 -8.15 13.58
CA ASN A 310 9.04 -7.99 14.75
C ASN A 310 9.59 -9.35 15.21
N LYS A 311 10.89 -9.56 14.96
CA LYS A 311 11.67 -10.75 15.31
C LYS A 311 12.67 -10.47 16.43
N ALA A 312 12.60 -9.31 17.08
CA ALA A 312 13.37 -9.01 18.27
C ALA A 312 12.94 -9.93 19.43
N ARG A 313 13.90 -10.30 20.28
CA ARG A 313 13.68 -11.23 21.39
C ARG A 313 14.29 -10.70 22.68
N GLY A 314 13.47 -10.66 23.74
CA GLY A 314 13.90 -10.22 25.05
C GLY A 314 15.13 -10.97 25.57
N GLY A 315 16.08 -10.20 26.11
CA GLY A 315 17.32 -10.72 26.68
C GLY A 315 18.36 -11.24 25.68
N ARG A 316 18.18 -11.05 24.37
CA ARG A 316 19.17 -11.45 23.37
C ARG A 316 20.22 -10.37 23.15
N SER A 317 21.45 -10.81 22.94
CA SER A 317 22.58 -10.04 22.43
C SER A 317 22.84 -10.45 20.98
N THR A 318 23.77 -9.79 20.29
CA THR A 318 24.18 -10.22 18.94
C THR A 318 24.69 -11.68 18.92
N ARG A 319 25.46 -12.05 19.95
CA ARG A 319 25.96 -13.42 20.17
C ARG A 319 24.82 -14.41 20.34
N THR A 320 23.94 -14.22 21.32
CA THR A 320 22.89 -15.22 21.61
C THR A 320 21.83 -15.28 20.51
N TYR A 321 21.55 -14.17 19.85
CA TYR A 321 20.67 -14.16 18.66
C TYR A 321 21.24 -15.00 17.52
N THR A 322 22.57 -15.03 17.37
CA THR A 322 23.25 -15.93 16.43
C THR A 322 23.25 -17.38 16.92
N LYS A 323 23.70 -17.61 18.15
CA LYS A 323 23.87 -18.95 18.73
C LYS A 323 22.57 -19.75 18.79
N GLU A 324 21.45 -19.07 19.06
CA GLU A 324 20.12 -19.69 19.15
C GLU A 324 19.45 -19.90 17.77
N GLY A 325 20.12 -19.55 16.66
CA GLY A 325 19.57 -19.70 15.31
C GLY A 325 18.48 -18.68 14.95
N LEU A 326 18.26 -17.66 15.79
CA LEU A 326 17.23 -16.64 15.55
C LEU A 326 17.56 -15.78 14.33
N TRP A 327 18.84 -15.49 14.09
CA TRP A 327 19.26 -14.84 12.85
C TRP A 327 19.01 -15.73 11.63
N ASP A 328 19.31 -17.01 11.70
CA ASP A 328 19.07 -17.94 10.58
C ASP A 328 17.58 -18.06 10.25
N GLU A 329 16.70 -18.05 11.27
CA GLU A 329 15.25 -18.01 11.07
C GLU A 329 14.83 -16.79 10.23
N VAL A 330 15.38 -15.61 10.52
CA VAL A 330 15.09 -14.37 9.79
C VAL A 330 15.70 -14.43 8.39
N LYS A 331 17.01 -14.72 8.29
CA LYS A 331 17.77 -14.78 7.03
C LYS A 331 17.13 -15.71 6.01
N ASN A 332 16.63 -16.87 6.44
CA ASN A 332 16.01 -17.85 5.55
C ASN A 332 14.65 -17.39 5.01
N GLN A 333 14.03 -16.37 5.63
CA GLN A 333 12.79 -15.77 5.15
C GLN A 333 13.02 -14.57 4.23
N LEU A 334 14.20 -13.95 4.22
CA LEU A 334 14.49 -12.73 3.47
C LEU A 334 14.38 -12.95 1.96
N LYS A 335 13.85 -11.94 1.27
CA LYS A 335 13.73 -11.86 -0.18
C LYS A 335 14.30 -10.53 -0.68
N PRO A 336 14.69 -10.45 -1.97
CA PRO A 336 15.12 -9.20 -2.57
C PRO A 336 14.12 -8.05 -2.35
N GLY A 337 14.63 -6.94 -1.82
CA GLY A 337 13.83 -5.73 -1.54
C GLY A 337 13.08 -5.72 -0.21
N ASP A 338 13.27 -6.71 0.68
CA ASP A 338 12.88 -6.59 2.08
C ASP A 338 13.79 -5.60 2.82
N PHE A 339 13.33 -5.05 3.94
CA PHE A 339 14.13 -4.23 4.85
C PHE A 339 14.42 -5.00 6.13
N VAL A 340 15.60 -4.80 6.72
CA VAL A 340 15.96 -5.36 8.03
C VAL A 340 16.47 -4.24 8.93
N MET A 341 15.71 -3.90 9.98
CA MET A 341 16.13 -2.97 11.02
C MET A 341 16.83 -3.73 12.13
N ILE A 342 18.08 -3.36 12.40
CA ILE A 342 19.01 -4.09 13.29
C ILE A 342 19.38 -3.19 14.47
N GLN A 343 19.05 -3.58 15.70
CA GLN A 343 19.44 -2.83 16.90
C GLN A 343 19.75 -3.78 18.07
N PHE A 344 21.00 -3.79 18.51
CA PHE A 344 21.48 -4.56 19.66
C PHE A 344 22.46 -3.74 20.51
N GLY A 345 22.85 -4.32 21.65
CA GLY A 345 23.95 -3.82 22.48
C GLY A 345 23.64 -3.80 23.98
N HIS A 346 22.37 -3.72 24.40
CA HIS A 346 22.01 -3.72 25.83
C HIS A 346 22.45 -4.98 26.58
N ASN A 347 22.37 -6.14 25.91
CA ASN A 347 22.74 -7.44 26.47
C ASN A 347 24.17 -7.88 26.12
N ASP A 348 24.85 -7.12 25.25
CA ASP A 348 26.21 -7.42 24.80
C ASP A 348 27.28 -6.91 25.80
N THR A 349 26.90 -6.11 26.80
CA THR A 349 27.81 -5.44 27.75
C THR A 349 28.40 -6.33 28.83
N GLY A 350 27.84 -7.53 29.04
CA GLY A 350 28.31 -8.46 30.06
C GLY A 350 29.66 -9.11 29.70
N ALA A 351 30.33 -9.68 30.70
CA ALA A 351 31.48 -10.55 30.44
C ALA A 351 31.02 -11.81 29.66
N VAL A 352 31.90 -12.33 28.81
CA VAL A 352 31.58 -13.42 27.88
C VAL A 352 31.33 -14.76 28.58
N ASP A 353 31.84 -14.92 29.79
CA ASP A 353 31.85 -16.12 30.63
C ASP A 353 30.95 -16.00 31.87
N LYS A 354 30.21 -14.90 32.02
CA LYS A 354 29.28 -14.68 33.15
C LYS A 354 27.84 -15.07 32.82
N GLU A 355 27.03 -15.12 33.88
CA GLU A 355 25.64 -15.62 33.90
C GLU A 355 24.83 -15.20 32.66
N LYS A 356 24.12 -16.18 32.07
CA LYS A 356 23.31 -16.08 30.84
C LYS A 356 24.09 -16.03 29.52
N PHE A 357 25.43 -15.95 29.54
CA PHE A 357 26.31 -16.06 28.37
C PHE A 357 25.94 -15.11 27.20
N ARG A 358 25.55 -13.88 27.55
CA ARG A 358 25.10 -12.88 26.57
C ARG A 358 26.24 -12.00 26.04
N GLY A 359 27.29 -11.80 26.83
CA GLY A 359 28.40 -10.93 26.47
C GLY A 359 29.06 -11.32 25.14
N SER A 360 29.42 -10.32 24.36
CA SER A 360 30.29 -10.43 23.19
C SER A 360 31.64 -9.73 23.47
N LEU A 361 32.66 -10.03 22.68
CA LEU A 361 33.92 -9.30 22.78
C LEU A 361 33.72 -7.84 22.35
N LYS A 362 34.49 -6.93 22.94
CA LYS A 362 34.38 -5.50 22.66
C LYS A 362 34.99 -5.16 21.30
N GLY A 363 34.45 -4.15 20.63
CA GLY A 363 35.02 -3.60 19.39
C GLY A 363 34.45 -4.18 18.10
N ASN A 364 35.19 -3.93 17.00
CA ASN A 364 34.82 -4.30 15.63
C ASN A 364 35.87 -5.15 14.92
N GLY A 365 36.88 -5.64 15.63
CA GLY A 365 37.91 -6.50 15.04
C GLY A 365 37.44 -7.95 14.92
N ASP A 366 38.35 -8.79 14.45
CA ASP A 366 38.11 -10.23 14.23
C ASP A 366 38.54 -11.08 15.43
N GLU A 367 38.76 -10.45 16.60
CA GLU A 367 39.14 -11.15 17.81
C GLU A 367 38.09 -12.19 18.20
N THR A 368 38.57 -13.32 18.70
CA THR A 368 37.73 -14.40 19.18
C THR A 368 38.20 -14.91 20.54
N GLN A 369 37.28 -15.49 21.30
CA GLN A 369 37.58 -16.15 22.56
C GLN A 369 36.76 -17.44 22.64
N GLN A 370 37.41 -18.53 23.06
CA GLN A 370 36.69 -19.76 23.41
C GLN A 370 36.05 -19.60 24.79
N VAL A 371 34.76 -19.87 24.88
CA VAL A 371 33.99 -19.86 26.13
C VAL A 371 33.31 -21.20 26.32
N VAL A 372 33.49 -21.80 27.50
CA VAL A 372 32.84 -23.06 27.85
C VAL A 372 31.53 -22.77 28.58
N ARG A 373 30.44 -23.37 28.09
CA ARG A 373 29.11 -23.32 28.69
C ARG A 373 28.55 -24.74 28.73
N ASP A 374 28.24 -25.27 29.91
CA ASP A 374 27.60 -26.58 30.08
C ASP A 374 28.31 -27.70 29.27
N SER A 375 29.66 -27.71 29.29
CA SER A 375 30.54 -28.61 28.52
C SER A 375 30.59 -28.39 27.00
N LEU A 376 29.86 -27.40 26.47
CA LEU A 376 29.98 -26.95 25.08
C LEU A 376 30.99 -25.81 24.98
N THR A 377 31.97 -25.95 24.09
CA THR A 377 32.87 -24.85 23.74
C THR A 377 32.25 -24.01 22.62
N GLU A 378 32.16 -22.70 22.82
CA GLU A 378 31.66 -21.72 21.86
C GLU A 378 32.76 -20.70 21.52
N THR A 379 32.95 -20.44 20.24
CA THR A 379 33.79 -19.32 19.79
C THR A 379 32.96 -18.03 19.80
N VAL A 380 33.37 -17.10 20.65
CA VAL A 380 32.73 -15.80 20.83
C VAL A 380 33.49 -14.76 20.03
N HIS A 381 32.78 -14.00 19.19
CA HIS A 381 33.35 -12.92 18.39
C HIS A 381 33.10 -11.54 19.01
N THR A 382 33.68 -10.51 18.40
CA THR A 382 33.36 -9.12 18.74
C THR A 382 31.92 -8.74 18.38
N PHE A 383 31.36 -7.77 19.11
CA PHE A 383 30.06 -7.18 18.80
C PHE A 383 29.99 -6.72 17.33
N GLY A 384 31.02 -6.01 16.87
CA GLY A 384 31.07 -5.50 15.51
C GLY A 384 31.15 -6.59 14.44
N TRP A 385 31.76 -7.74 14.75
CA TRP A 385 31.76 -8.91 13.87
C TRP A 385 30.35 -9.48 13.68
N TYR A 386 29.58 -9.66 14.76
CA TYR A 386 28.20 -10.16 14.65
C TYR A 386 27.30 -9.17 13.91
N MET A 387 27.44 -7.87 14.18
CA MET A 387 26.69 -6.83 13.46
C MET A 387 27.00 -6.87 11.95
N GLN A 388 28.28 -6.94 11.57
CA GLN A 388 28.69 -7.07 10.16
C GLN A 388 28.13 -8.34 9.52
N LYS A 389 28.14 -9.48 10.24
CA LYS A 389 27.52 -10.72 9.78
C LYS A 389 26.04 -10.54 9.42
N PHE A 390 25.24 -9.93 10.30
CA PHE A 390 23.81 -9.69 10.03
C PHE A 390 23.60 -8.79 8.82
N ILE A 391 24.39 -7.73 8.69
CA ILE A 391 24.29 -6.77 7.58
C ILE A 391 24.67 -7.44 6.26
N ARG A 392 25.82 -8.11 6.22
CA ARG A 392 26.34 -8.78 5.02
C ARG A 392 25.38 -9.86 4.54
N GLU A 393 24.92 -10.73 5.43
CA GLU A 393 24.02 -11.82 5.07
C GLU A 393 22.62 -11.32 4.67
N ALA A 394 22.15 -10.19 5.24
CA ALA A 394 20.93 -9.54 4.74
C ALA A 394 21.10 -9.07 3.28
N LYS A 395 22.24 -8.44 2.96
CA LYS A 395 22.56 -7.96 1.60
C LYS A 395 22.72 -9.11 0.61
N GLU A 396 23.32 -10.23 1.02
CA GLU A 396 23.41 -11.45 0.21
C GLU A 396 22.03 -12.01 -0.17
N LYS A 397 21.02 -11.82 0.69
CA LYS A 397 19.60 -12.14 0.38
C LYS A 397 18.88 -11.05 -0.43
N GLY A 398 19.58 -9.98 -0.81
CA GLY A 398 19.04 -8.82 -1.51
C GLY A 398 18.16 -7.91 -0.64
N ALA A 399 18.22 -8.06 0.70
CA ALA A 399 17.53 -7.19 1.63
C ALA A 399 18.35 -5.92 1.91
N VAL A 400 17.68 -4.88 2.41
CA VAL A 400 18.25 -3.57 2.73
C VAL A 400 18.41 -3.45 4.24
N PRO A 401 19.64 -3.57 4.78
CA PRO A 401 19.90 -3.42 6.21
C PRO A 401 19.90 -1.95 6.64
N ILE A 402 19.29 -1.68 7.78
CA ILE A 402 19.24 -0.38 8.46
C ILE A 402 19.64 -0.61 9.91
N VAL A 403 20.82 -0.13 10.29
CA VAL A 403 21.37 -0.29 11.63
C VAL A 403 20.93 0.89 12.49
N LEU A 404 20.50 0.60 13.72
CA LEU A 404 20.18 1.60 14.73
C LEU A 404 21.07 1.37 15.95
N SER A 405 21.65 2.43 16.51
CA SER A 405 22.26 2.33 17.85
C SER A 405 21.18 2.00 18.89
N GLN A 406 21.55 1.28 19.95
CA GLN A 406 20.62 0.92 21.02
C GLN A 406 19.97 2.16 21.66
N THR A 407 18.69 2.06 22.04
CA THR A 407 18.02 3.14 22.81
C THR A 407 18.77 3.45 24.11
N PRO A 408 18.75 4.70 24.60
CA PRO A 408 19.37 5.04 25.88
C PRO A 408 18.59 4.41 27.03
N ARG A 409 19.28 4.24 28.17
CA ARG A 409 18.68 3.90 29.46
C ARG A 409 18.24 5.17 30.17
N ASN A 410 17.37 5.04 31.17
CA ASN A 410 17.03 6.12 32.08
C ASN A 410 18.13 6.32 33.13
N GLU A 411 19.32 6.68 32.65
CA GLU A 411 20.52 6.93 33.45
C GLU A 411 21.01 8.32 33.11
N TRP A 412 21.26 9.15 34.13
CA TRP A 412 21.55 10.57 33.95
C TRP A 412 22.81 11.02 34.70
N PRO A 413 24.00 10.48 34.37
CA PRO A 413 25.24 10.98 34.94
C PRO A 413 25.40 12.48 34.62
N ASN A 414 25.71 13.29 35.63
CA ASN A 414 25.91 14.74 35.50
C ASN A 414 24.73 15.45 34.80
N ASP A 415 23.50 15.06 35.13
CA ASP A 415 22.25 15.63 34.58
C ASP A 415 22.08 15.49 33.05
N LYS A 416 22.83 14.58 32.43
CA LYS A 416 22.74 14.25 31.00
C LYS A 416 22.44 12.78 30.80
N VAL A 417 21.56 12.45 29.87
CA VAL A 417 21.24 11.04 29.55
C VAL A 417 22.54 10.32 29.14
N GLU A 418 22.80 9.13 29.66
CA GLU A 418 23.99 8.36 29.27
C GLU A 418 23.95 8.07 27.76
N ARG A 419 24.98 8.55 27.03
CA ARG A 419 25.25 8.09 25.67
C ARG A 419 26.24 6.93 25.70
N ARG A 420 26.07 5.98 24.78
CA ARG A 420 27.05 4.92 24.53
C ARG A 420 27.86 5.20 23.26
N THR A 421 28.23 6.47 23.09
CA THR A 421 28.91 6.98 21.88
C THR A 421 30.20 6.24 21.63
N ASP A 422 31.02 5.95 22.64
CA ASP A 422 32.35 5.35 22.40
C ASP A 422 32.34 3.80 22.33
N THR A 423 31.17 3.17 22.49
CA THR A 423 31.03 1.71 22.52
C THR A 423 30.01 1.22 21.52
N TYR A 424 28.96 0.51 21.94
CA TYR A 424 27.98 -0.15 21.08
C TYR A 424 27.29 0.78 20.08
N GLY A 425 27.13 2.07 20.41
CA GLY A 425 26.65 3.09 19.48
C GLY A 425 27.60 3.25 18.28
N ASN A 426 28.87 3.57 18.54
CA ASN A 426 29.89 3.72 17.50
C ASN A 426 30.29 2.40 16.85
N TRP A 427 30.33 1.28 17.57
CA TRP A 427 30.60 -0.01 16.94
C TRP A 427 29.49 -0.42 15.97
N SER A 428 28.24 -0.09 16.27
CA SER A 428 27.12 -0.26 15.31
C SER A 428 27.30 0.64 14.08
N LYS A 429 27.74 1.89 14.28
CA LYS A 429 28.06 2.82 13.20
C LYS A 429 29.17 2.29 12.29
N ILE A 430 30.31 1.90 12.87
CA ILE A 430 31.45 1.34 12.15
C ILE A 430 31.04 0.08 11.37
N ALA A 431 30.25 -0.81 11.97
CA ALA A 431 29.74 -2.00 11.29
C ALA A 431 28.87 -1.63 10.07
N ALA A 432 27.98 -0.66 10.22
CA ALA A 432 27.15 -0.15 9.12
C ALA A 432 28.00 0.49 8.01
N GLU A 433 28.97 1.32 8.35
CA GLU A 433 29.86 1.99 7.39
C GLU A 433 30.71 1.00 6.60
N ARG A 434 31.34 0.02 7.27
CA ARG A 434 32.15 -1.03 6.62
C ARG A 434 31.33 -1.83 5.62
N GLU A 435 30.10 -2.16 5.99
CA GLU A 435 29.19 -2.92 5.14
C GLU A 435 28.32 -2.05 4.23
N LYS A 436 28.54 -0.72 4.20
CA LYS A 436 27.77 0.24 3.38
C LYS A 436 26.26 0.12 3.58
N ALA A 437 25.83 -0.02 4.83
CA ALA A 437 24.43 -0.04 5.25
C ALA A 437 23.99 1.33 5.80
N PHE A 438 22.68 1.54 5.89
CA PHE A 438 22.15 2.73 6.55
C PHE A 438 22.41 2.67 8.05
N TYR A 439 22.67 3.82 8.66
CA TYR A 439 22.83 3.95 10.11
C TYR A 439 21.95 5.08 10.66
N ILE A 440 21.32 4.82 11.80
CA ILE A 440 20.59 5.80 12.60
C ILE A 440 21.18 5.80 14.00
N ASP A 441 21.66 6.96 14.46
CA ASP A 441 22.08 7.11 15.85
C ASP A 441 20.87 7.32 16.76
N LEU A 442 20.06 6.28 16.94
CA LEU A 442 18.84 6.35 17.74
C LEU A 442 19.16 6.61 19.22
N ASN A 443 20.31 6.17 19.72
CA ASN A 443 20.80 6.47 21.07
C ASN A 443 20.86 7.99 21.31
N GLU A 444 21.60 8.70 20.47
CA GLU A 444 21.79 10.15 20.59
C GLU A 444 20.49 10.90 20.37
N ILE A 445 19.73 10.55 19.32
CA ILE A 445 18.49 11.26 18.99
C ILE A 445 17.45 11.10 20.11
N VAL A 446 17.30 9.89 20.68
CA VAL A 446 16.38 9.68 21.81
C VAL A 446 16.91 10.38 23.06
N ALA A 447 18.22 10.35 23.33
CA ALA A 447 18.83 11.02 24.48
C ALA A 447 18.57 12.54 24.46
N GLN A 448 18.79 13.21 23.33
CA GLN A 448 18.49 14.63 23.17
C GLN A 448 17.02 14.94 23.45
N LYS A 449 16.10 14.10 22.95
CA LYS A 449 14.68 14.32 23.19
C LYS A 449 14.26 14.02 24.63
N TYR A 450 14.86 13.03 25.29
CA TYR A 450 14.67 12.79 26.72
C TYR A 450 15.13 13.98 27.54
N GLU A 451 16.29 14.56 27.23
CA GLU A 451 16.79 15.78 27.88
C GLU A 451 15.84 16.96 27.72
N ALA A 452 15.26 17.14 26.53
CA ALA A 452 14.24 18.17 26.30
C ALA A 452 12.95 17.95 27.10
N LEU A 453 12.58 16.69 27.39
CA LEU A 453 11.42 16.37 28.23
C LEU A 453 11.70 16.50 29.73
N GLY A 454 12.96 16.35 30.14
CA GLY A 454 13.39 16.35 31.53
C GLY A 454 13.20 15.01 32.25
N LYS A 455 13.98 14.83 33.32
CA LYS A 455 14.09 13.57 34.10
C LYS A 455 12.74 13.03 34.58
N GLU A 456 11.90 13.89 35.15
CA GLU A 456 10.62 13.46 35.74
C GLU A 456 9.66 12.90 34.70
N LYS A 457 9.57 13.55 33.52
CA LYS A 457 8.74 13.04 32.44
C LYS A 457 9.29 11.74 31.87
N VAL A 458 10.61 11.63 31.70
CA VAL A 458 11.25 10.43 31.18
C VAL A 458 11.13 9.27 32.16
N LYS A 459 11.19 9.50 33.48
CA LYS A 459 10.97 8.47 34.49
C LYS A 459 9.64 7.74 34.32
N SER A 460 8.58 8.44 33.89
CA SER A 460 7.27 7.80 33.63
C SER A 460 7.29 6.85 32.42
N PHE A 461 8.28 6.93 31.53
CA PHE A 461 8.45 5.99 30.44
C PHE A 461 9.03 4.65 30.88
N PHE A 462 9.61 4.57 32.07
CA PHE A 462 10.36 3.43 32.60
C PHE A 462 9.69 2.90 33.88
N PRO A 463 8.58 2.15 33.76
CA PRO A 463 7.69 1.84 34.89
C PRO A 463 8.28 0.88 35.93
N LYS A 464 9.35 0.14 35.58
CA LYS A 464 9.93 -0.89 36.46
C LYS A 464 11.43 -0.75 36.68
N ASP A 465 12.19 -0.53 35.62
CA ASP A 465 13.65 -0.42 35.67
C ASP A 465 14.16 0.61 34.66
N HIS A 466 15.45 0.90 34.68
CA HIS A 466 16.07 1.93 33.85
C HIS A 466 16.26 1.54 32.37
N THR A 467 15.87 0.33 31.94
CA THR A 467 16.09 -0.17 30.57
C THR A 467 14.78 -0.40 29.81
N HIS A 468 13.77 -0.94 30.46
CA HIS A 468 12.52 -1.35 29.83
C HIS A 468 11.48 -0.23 29.87
N THR A 469 11.04 0.19 28.69
CA THR A 469 9.98 1.18 28.56
C THR A 469 8.60 0.56 28.74
N GLY A 470 7.64 1.34 29.27
CA GLY A 470 6.20 1.08 29.13
C GLY A 470 5.68 1.50 27.75
N ALA A 471 4.36 1.48 27.56
CA ALA A 471 3.73 1.80 26.28
C ALA A 471 4.10 3.19 25.74
N ASP A 472 4.12 4.21 26.60
CA ASP A 472 4.43 5.60 26.20
C ASP A 472 5.89 5.76 25.76
N GLY A 473 6.83 5.17 26.51
CA GLY A 473 8.25 5.18 26.15
C GLY A 473 8.52 4.42 24.85
N ALA A 474 7.86 3.27 24.67
CA ALA A 474 7.94 2.48 23.44
C ALA A 474 7.40 3.26 22.23
N ALA A 475 6.27 3.96 22.40
CA ALA A 475 5.69 4.81 21.38
C ALA A 475 6.61 5.99 21.03
N PHE A 476 7.20 6.61 22.03
CA PHE A 476 8.15 7.71 21.85
C PHE A 476 9.40 7.29 21.05
N ASN A 477 9.98 6.14 21.41
CA ASN A 477 11.14 5.60 20.71
C ASN A 477 10.79 5.17 19.27
N ALA A 478 9.62 4.57 19.08
CA ALA A 478 9.12 4.17 17.76
C ALA A 478 8.85 5.38 16.84
N LEU A 479 8.26 6.44 17.38
CA LEU A 479 8.08 7.70 16.65
C LEU A 479 9.44 8.29 16.25
N THR A 480 10.39 8.30 17.18
CA THR A 480 11.74 8.82 16.92
C THR A 480 12.47 8.02 15.84
N ALA A 481 12.34 6.69 15.84
CA ALA A 481 12.88 5.85 14.77
C ALA A 481 12.20 6.14 13.41
N ALA A 482 10.88 6.30 13.39
CA ALA A 482 10.13 6.65 12.18
C ALA A 482 10.51 8.03 11.62
N GLU A 483 10.62 9.05 12.48
CA GLU A 483 11.08 10.39 12.08
C GLU A 483 12.51 10.37 11.53
N SER A 484 13.38 9.55 12.12
CA SER A 484 14.75 9.39 11.66
C SER A 484 14.80 8.73 10.28
N LEU A 485 14.01 7.67 10.05
CA LEU A 485 13.86 7.04 8.74
C LEU A 485 13.38 8.01 7.66
N LYS A 486 12.43 8.91 7.98
CA LYS A 486 11.95 9.93 7.03
C LYS A 486 13.05 10.89 6.56
N LYS A 487 14.09 11.10 7.36
CA LYS A 487 15.21 11.99 7.03
C LYS A 487 16.27 11.33 6.13
N ILE A 488 16.30 10.00 6.04
CA ILE A 488 17.28 9.28 5.19
C ILE A 488 16.78 9.30 3.75
N LYS A 489 17.32 10.19 2.92
CA LYS A 489 16.80 10.42 1.56
C LYS A 489 16.91 9.20 0.64
N ASP A 490 17.99 8.44 0.77
CA ASP A 490 18.30 7.32 -0.13
C ASP A 490 17.71 5.98 0.34
N CYS A 491 17.06 5.95 1.52
CA CYS A 491 16.42 4.75 2.03
C CYS A 491 14.97 4.68 1.55
N ALA A 492 14.67 3.73 0.66
CA ALA A 492 13.33 3.53 0.12
C ALA A 492 12.25 3.24 1.18
N LEU A 493 12.64 2.75 2.38
CA LEU A 493 11.69 2.54 3.48
C LEU A 493 10.98 3.83 3.88
N ARG A 494 11.61 5.00 3.69
CA ARG A 494 11.04 6.31 4.02
C ARG A 494 9.69 6.57 3.34
N GLU A 495 9.45 5.99 2.15
CA GLU A 495 8.21 6.19 1.38
C GLU A 495 7.00 5.46 1.97
N TYR A 496 7.26 4.58 2.94
CA TYR A 496 6.25 3.81 3.67
C TYR A 496 6.05 4.29 5.11
N ILE A 497 6.76 5.34 5.52
CA ILE A 497 6.59 5.95 6.84
C ILE A 497 5.47 7.00 6.79
N GLU A 498 4.50 6.87 7.69
CA GLU A 498 3.34 7.76 7.85
C GLU A 498 3.30 8.33 9.27
N ILE A 499 3.83 9.54 9.41
CA ILE A 499 3.78 10.30 10.66
C ILE A 499 2.64 11.31 10.52
N LEU A 500 1.66 11.19 11.40
CA LEU A 500 0.64 12.22 11.56
C LEU A 500 1.28 13.42 12.26
N LYS A 501 1.05 14.60 11.70
CA LYS A 501 1.43 15.86 12.34
C LYS A 501 0.35 16.26 13.33
#